data_AF-A0A382T994-F1
#
_entry.id   AF-A0A382T994-F1
#
_cell.length_a   1.000
_cell.length_b   1.000
_cell.length_c   1.000
_cell.angle_alpha   90.00
_cell.angle_beta   90.00
_cell.angle_gamma   90.00
#
_symmetry.space_group_name_H-M   'P 1'
#
loop_
_entity.id
_entity.type
_entity.pdbx_description
1 polymer ?
#
loop_
_entity_poly.entity_id
_entity_poly.type
_entity_poly.pdbx_seq_one_letter_code
_entity_poly.pdbx_strand_id
1 'polypeptide(L)'
;MSSLILIKNNYASGVSGAGAPSSLQIGEIGIDVWDNDCAGAILYTKSADGTIVNITSSVSQGVVSSSAYACSISYYSANGNTISTTADGLGNGLFFDSGTDRVGINTNSPAASLHISGTDGIVIPVGTTGQRGTTTQGKFRYNTTTSCFEGYDGSTWGNFATKLYVDTCVTAQDVDATGDSGVIAIDLDSETLTVAGGTYLTSSGSGNTITINHDNSG
;
A
#
# COMPACT_ATOMS: atom_id res chain seq x y z
N MET A 1 62.28 -2.13 -8.17
CA MET A 1 60.95 -2.56 -8.64
C MET A 1 60.93 -4.08 -8.67
N SER A 2 60.15 -4.71 -7.79
CA SER A 2 59.99 -6.17 -7.78
C SER A 2 58.77 -6.54 -8.62
N SER A 3 58.96 -7.35 -9.65
CA SER A 3 57.86 -7.87 -10.47
C SER A 3 57.33 -9.17 -9.85
N LEU A 4 56.04 -9.23 -9.54
CA LEU A 4 55.37 -10.47 -9.16
C LEU A 4 55.02 -11.24 -10.45
N ILE A 5 55.66 -12.39 -10.67
CA ILE A 5 55.41 -13.25 -11.82
C ILE A 5 54.55 -14.43 -11.34
N LEU A 6 53.30 -14.52 -11.83
CA LEU A 6 52.40 -15.65 -11.59
C LEU A 6 52.55 -16.69 -12.71
N ILE A 7 53.07 -17.88 -12.37
CA ILE A 7 53.33 -18.96 -13.33
C ILE A 7 52.18 -19.99 -13.29
N LYS A 8 51.64 -20.36 -14.47
CA LYS A 8 50.66 -21.44 -14.64
C LYS A 8 51.37 -22.75 -15.02
N ASN A 9 51.09 -23.83 -14.30
CA ASN A 9 51.48 -25.19 -14.71
C ASN A 9 50.33 -25.82 -15.53
N ASN A 10 50.61 -26.20 -16.78
CA ASN A 10 49.67 -26.91 -17.63
C ASN A 10 49.79 -28.43 -17.39
N TYR A 11 48.70 -29.10 -17.06
CA TYR A 11 48.64 -30.57 -17.01
C TYR A 11 47.99 -31.12 -18.28
N ALA A 12 48.52 -32.24 -18.80
CA ALA A 12 47.97 -32.93 -19.95
C ALA A 12 46.67 -33.68 -19.58
N SER A 13 45.66 -33.58 -20.44
CA SER A 13 44.36 -34.23 -20.32
C SER A 13 44.51 -35.77 -20.27
N GLY A 14 43.93 -36.46 -19.26
CA GLY A 14 43.75 -37.92 -19.28
C GLY A 14 44.01 -38.72 -18.00
N VAL A 15 44.45 -38.12 -16.89
CA VAL A 15 44.63 -38.84 -15.61
C VAL A 15 43.34 -38.84 -14.78
N SER A 16 42.74 -40.01 -14.58
CA SER A 16 41.60 -40.22 -13.68
C SER A 16 42.03 -39.98 -12.23
N GLY A 17 41.36 -39.03 -11.56
CA GLY A 17 41.72 -38.54 -10.23
C GLY A 17 42.37 -37.15 -10.21
N ALA A 18 42.68 -36.56 -11.38
CA ALA A 18 42.99 -35.15 -11.47
C ALA A 18 41.69 -34.33 -11.51
N GLY A 19 41.47 -33.51 -10.48
CA GLY A 19 40.47 -32.44 -10.53
C GLY A 19 40.67 -31.61 -11.80
N ALA A 20 39.57 -31.28 -12.47
CA ALA A 20 39.55 -30.71 -13.82
C ALA A 20 40.60 -29.59 -14.03
N PRO A 21 41.37 -29.63 -15.15
CA PRO A 21 42.35 -28.59 -15.45
C PRO A 21 41.63 -27.34 -15.97
N SER A 22 42.03 -26.12 -15.56
CA SER A 22 42.28 -24.97 -16.46
C SER A 22 42.14 -23.55 -15.89
N SER A 23 41.65 -23.30 -14.68
CA SER A 23 41.58 -21.94 -14.12
C SER A 23 42.66 -21.68 -13.07
N LEU A 24 43.32 -20.52 -13.13
CA LEU A 24 43.93 -19.93 -11.94
C LEU A 24 42.79 -19.66 -10.96
N GLN A 25 42.61 -20.53 -9.95
CA GLN A 25 41.69 -20.25 -8.86
C GLN A 25 42.34 -19.23 -7.94
N ILE A 26 42.22 -17.94 -8.26
CA ILE A 26 42.16 -16.95 -7.21
C ILE A 26 40.68 -16.81 -6.89
N GLY A 27 40.30 -16.92 -5.62
CA GLY A 27 38.93 -16.60 -5.18
C GLY A 27 38.54 -15.13 -5.34
N GLU A 28 39.23 -14.35 -6.18
CA GLU A 28 39.17 -12.89 -6.23
C GLU A 28 39.00 -12.37 -7.68
N ILE A 29 37.96 -11.53 -7.83
CA ILE A 29 37.99 -10.19 -8.45
C ILE A 29 38.99 -9.97 -9.61
N GLY A 30 38.46 -9.69 -10.80
CA GLY A 30 39.18 -8.97 -11.85
C GLY A 30 38.80 -7.48 -11.80
N ILE A 31 39.71 -6.62 -11.33
CA ILE A 31 39.61 -5.17 -11.48
C ILE A 31 40.50 -4.76 -12.64
N ASP A 32 39.92 -4.16 -13.67
CA ASP A 32 40.69 -3.38 -14.63
C ASP A 32 40.95 -1.99 -14.02
N VAL A 33 42.17 -1.70 -13.56
CA VAL A 33 42.47 -0.46 -12.80
C VAL A 33 42.99 0.66 -13.72
N TRP A 34 43.10 0.44 -15.02
CA TRP A 34 43.70 1.43 -15.92
C TRP A 34 43.13 1.34 -17.34
N ASP A 35 42.18 2.22 -17.64
CA ASP A 35 41.79 2.46 -19.03
C ASP A 35 42.56 3.65 -19.61
N ASN A 36 43.21 3.43 -20.75
CA ASN A 36 43.94 4.46 -21.50
C ASN A 36 42.99 5.37 -22.29
N ASP A 37 41.69 5.03 -22.36
CA ASP A 37 40.66 5.72 -23.15
C ASP A 37 39.60 6.42 -22.28
N CYS A 38 39.87 6.63 -20.98
CA CYS A 38 39.03 7.37 -20.02
C CYS A 38 37.66 6.73 -19.64
N ALA A 39 37.40 5.45 -19.91
CA ALA A 39 36.12 4.79 -19.54
C ALA A 39 36.03 4.30 -18.08
N GLY A 40 37.12 4.39 -17.31
CA GLY A 40 37.16 4.05 -15.88
C GLY A 40 37.30 2.55 -15.60
N ALA A 41 37.57 2.21 -14.33
CA ALA A 41 37.83 0.83 -13.91
C ALA A 41 36.60 -0.07 -14.06
N ILE A 42 36.74 -1.22 -14.72
CA ILE A 42 35.65 -2.17 -15.01
C ILE A 42 35.76 -3.37 -14.06
N LEU A 43 34.63 -3.77 -13.45
CA LEU A 43 34.53 -4.94 -12.56
C LEU A 43 33.66 -6.02 -13.21
N TYR A 44 34.14 -7.26 -13.25
CA TYR A 44 33.40 -8.40 -13.79
C TYR A 44 33.09 -9.44 -12.70
N THR A 45 31.98 -10.16 -12.85
CA THR A 45 31.63 -11.36 -12.06
C THR A 45 31.34 -12.54 -12.98
N LYS A 46 31.43 -13.77 -12.47
CA LYS A 46 31.10 -15.00 -13.19
C LYS A 46 29.86 -15.63 -12.56
N SER A 47 28.80 -15.84 -13.33
CA SER A 47 27.60 -16.54 -12.87
C SER A 47 27.88 -18.04 -12.69
N ALA A 48 26.97 -18.74 -11.99
CA ALA A 48 27.12 -20.15 -11.65
C ALA A 48 27.19 -21.10 -12.87
N ASP A 49 26.65 -20.67 -14.02
CA ASP A 49 26.72 -21.34 -15.32
C ASP A 49 28.00 -21.03 -16.11
N GLY A 50 28.83 -20.12 -15.59
CA GLY A 50 30.14 -19.80 -16.11
C GLY A 50 30.21 -18.60 -17.05
N THR A 51 29.12 -17.85 -17.22
CA THR A 51 29.08 -16.62 -18.03
C THR A 51 29.81 -15.47 -17.32
N ILE A 52 30.62 -14.70 -18.05
CA ILE A 52 31.27 -13.48 -17.53
C ILE A 52 30.32 -12.31 -17.71
N VAL A 53 30.01 -11.60 -16.62
CA VAL A 53 29.09 -10.47 -16.56
C VAL A 53 29.85 -9.21 -16.21
N ASN A 54 29.78 -8.20 -17.07
CA ASN A 54 30.27 -6.84 -16.77
C ASN A 54 29.33 -6.20 -15.74
N ILE A 55 29.86 -5.80 -14.58
CA ILE A 55 29.10 -5.14 -13.50
C ILE A 55 29.04 -3.62 -13.71
N THR A 56 29.90 -3.10 -14.58
CA THR A 56 30.16 -1.66 -14.78
C THR A 56 29.31 -1.04 -15.90
N SER A 57 28.85 -1.86 -16.86
CA SER A 57 27.74 -1.52 -17.73
C SER A 57 26.50 -2.18 -17.16
N SER A 58 25.42 -1.42 -16.91
CA SER A 58 24.15 -1.93 -16.37
C SER A 58 23.82 -3.30 -16.96
N VAL A 59 23.82 -4.34 -16.13
CA VAL A 59 23.37 -5.66 -16.54
C VAL A 59 21.90 -5.51 -16.91
N SER A 60 21.60 -5.46 -18.21
CA SER A 60 20.26 -5.10 -18.68
C SER A 60 19.21 -6.13 -18.24
N GLN A 61 19.61 -7.36 -17.89
CA GLN A 61 18.80 -8.40 -17.25
C GLN A 61 19.72 -9.36 -16.46
N GLY A 62 19.29 -9.77 -15.26
CA GLY A 62 20.01 -10.77 -14.46
C GLY A 62 19.24 -11.10 -13.18
N VAL A 63 18.47 -12.18 -13.19
CA VAL A 63 17.88 -12.75 -11.97
C VAL A 63 18.98 -13.55 -11.27
N VAL A 64 19.30 -13.21 -10.02
CA VAL A 64 20.04 -14.15 -9.16
C VAL A 64 19.01 -15.16 -8.62
N SER A 65 18.76 -16.22 -9.37
CA SER A 65 17.92 -17.33 -8.91
C SER A 65 18.77 -18.35 -8.15
N SER A 66 18.54 -18.50 -6.85
CA SER A 66 18.76 -19.79 -6.19
C SER A 66 17.39 -20.43 -5.99
N SER A 67 17.29 -21.71 -6.29
CA SER A 67 16.06 -22.46 -6.57
C SER A 67 15.11 -22.68 -5.37
N ALA A 68 15.13 -21.84 -4.34
CA ALA A 68 14.22 -21.99 -3.20
C ALA A 68 13.67 -20.68 -2.62
N TYR A 69 14.39 -19.56 -2.65
CA TYR A 69 13.86 -18.26 -2.19
C TYR A 69 14.55 -17.13 -2.95
N ALA A 70 13.79 -16.33 -3.69
CA ALA A 70 14.32 -15.14 -4.33
C ALA A 70 14.52 -14.04 -3.28
N CYS A 71 15.77 -13.72 -2.95
CA CYS A 71 16.13 -12.45 -2.31
C CYS A 71 16.67 -11.52 -3.40
N SER A 72 15.80 -10.98 -4.26
CA SER A 72 16.25 -10.03 -5.28
C SER A 72 16.37 -8.63 -4.66
N ILE A 73 17.59 -8.10 -4.60
CA ILE A 73 17.78 -6.65 -4.72
C ILE A 73 17.62 -6.38 -6.23
N SER A 74 16.48 -5.83 -6.65
CA SER A 74 16.30 -5.47 -8.05
C SER A 74 17.20 -4.28 -8.41
N TYR A 75 17.97 -4.43 -9.49
CA TYR A 75 18.71 -3.34 -10.13
C TYR A 75 17.92 -2.80 -11.34
N TYR A 76 18.06 -1.50 -11.60
CA TYR A 76 17.36 -0.71 -12.60
C TYR A 76 17.22 -1.37 -14.00
N SER A 77 16.02 -1.26 -14.58
CA SER A 77 15.76 -1.42 -16.02
C SER A 77 15.09 -0.14 -16.54
N ALA A 78 15.43 0.27 -17.77
CA ALA A 78 15.07 1.56 -18.38
C ALA A 78 13.56 1.79 -18.58
N ASN A 79 12.70 0.79 -18.32
CA ASN A 79 11.26 0.84 -18.57
C ASN A 79 10.41 0.46 -17.34
N GLY A 80 10.94 0.62 -16.13
CA GLY A 80 10.25 0.28 -14.87
C GLY A 80 10.66 -1.08 -14.30
N ASN A 81 10.50 -1.24 -12.97
CA ASN A 81 11.01 -2.38 -12.21
C ASN A 81 9.84 -3.19 -11.62
N THR A 82 9.73 -4.48 -11.99
CA THR A 82 8.81 -5.41 -11.35
C THR A 82 9.56 -6.17 -10.25
N ILE A 83 9.35 -5.81 -8.98
CA ILE A 83 9.83 -6.61 -7.83
C ILE A 83 8.77 -7.65 -7.52
N SER A 84 8.52 -8.55 -8.48
CA SER A 84 7.62 -9.68 -8.29
C SER A 84 8.08 -10.84 -9.15
N THR A 85 8.05 -12.03 -8.56
CA THR A 85 8.49 -13.30 -9.15
C THR A 85 7.62 -13.77 -10.32
N THR A 86 6.57 -13.02 -10.66
CA THR A 86 5.69 -13.25 -11.80
C THR A 86 5.82 -12.13 -12.82
N ALA A 87 6.87 -12.21 -13.65
CA ALA A 87 7.00 -11.43 -14.87
C ALA A 87 5.98 -11.90 -15.94
N ASP A 88 4.69 -11.91 -15.64
CA ASP A 88 3.65 -12.44 -16.53
C ASP A 88 3.02 -11.38 -17.45
N GLY A 89 3.41 -10.11 -17.33
CA GLY A 89 2.84 -9.02 -18.13
C GLY A 89 1.39 -8.69 -17.79
N LEU A 90 0.81 -9.33 -16.76
CA LEU A 90 -0.58 -9.15 -16.31
C LEU A 90 -0.68 -8.25 -15.05
N GLY A 91 0.46 -7.82 -14.50
CA GLY A 91 0.53 -6.85 -13.41
C GLY A 91 0.54 -7.44 -12.01
N ASN A 92 0.75 -8.74 -11.84
CA ASN A 92 0.49 -9.48 -10.59
C ASN A 92 1.52 -9.28 -9.45
N GLY A 93 2.03 -8.06 -9.22
CA GLY A 93 3.02 -7.79 -8.15
C GLY A 93 3.39 -6.34 -7.94
N LEU A 94 4.54 -6.07 -7.29
CA LEU A 94 5.07 -4.71 -7.11
C LEU A 94 5.63 -4.18 -8.43
N PHE A 95 5.17 -3.01 -8.87
CA PHE A 95 5.55 -2.35 -10.11
C PHE A 95 5.99 -0.92 -9.84
N PHE A 96 7.15 -0.52 -10.34
CA PHE A 96 7.59 0.87 -10.37
C PHE A 96 7.46 1.42 -11.78
N ASP A 97 6.55 2.37 -11.97
CA ASP A 97 6.36 3.10 -13.21
C ASP A 97 7.40 4.22 -13.33
N SER A 98 8.41 4.05 -14.18
CA SER A 98 9.45 5.06 -14.42
C SER A 98 9.00 6.22 -15.30
N GLY A 99 7.84 6.11 -15.97
CA GLY A 99 7.27 7.20 -16.75
C GLY A 99 6.49 8.20 -15.89
N THR A 100 5.94 7.74 -14.76
CA THR A 100 5.11 8.57 -13.88
C THR A 100 5.59 8.66 -12.43
N ASP A 101 6.71 8.00 -12.08
CA ASP A 101 7.26 7.89 -10.73
C ASP A 101 6.25 7.35 -9.70
N ARG A 102 5.47 6.33 -10.10
CA ARG A 102 4.40 5.73 -9.27
C ARG A 102 4.69 4.27 -8.93
N VAL A 103 4.13 3.82 -7.81
CA VAL A 103 4.18 2.43 -7.36
C VAL A 103 2.81 1.77 -7.54
N GLY A 104 2.76 0.69 -8.29
CA GLY A 104 1.62 -0.22 -8.43
C GLY A 104 1.84 -1.50 -7.61
N ILE A 105 0.76 -2.05 -7.05
CA ILE A 105 0.70 -3.42 -6.56
C ILE A 105 -0.48 -4.09 -7.26
N ASN A 106 -0.22 -5.21 -7.93
CA ASN A 106 -1.23 -5.91 -8.73
C ASN A 106 -1.79 -5.06 -9.91
N THR A 107 -0.99 -4.09 -10.39
CA THR A 107 -1.30 -3.22 -11.54
C THR A 107 -0.02 -2.64 -12.14
N ASN A 108 0.04 -2.53 -13.47
CA ASN A 108 1.12 -1.87 -14.21
C ASN A 108 0.75 -0.46 -14.71
N SER A 109 -0.44 0.03 -14.35
CA SER A 109 -0.95 1.35 -14.73
C SER A 109 -1.44 2.09 -13.47
N PRO A 110 -0.54 2.46 -12.54
CA PRO A 110 -0.93 3.09 -11.29
C PRO A 110 -1.59 4.46 -11.50
N ALA A 111 -2.79 4.64 -10.94
CA ALA A 111 -3.55 5.89 -11.04
C ALA A 111 -3.14 6.96 -10.01
N ALA A 112 -2.36 6.58 -8.99
CA ALA A 112 -1.85 7.43 -7.92
C ALA A 112 -0.41 7.05 -7.58
N SER A 113 0.28 7.87 -6.78
CA SER A 113 1.66 7.61 -6.33
C SER A 113 1.84 6.22 -5.71
N LEU A 114 0.81 5.71 -5.05
CA LEU A 114 0.68 4.31 -4.67
C LEU A 114 -0.71 3.82 -5.11
N HIS A 115 -0.78 2.77 -5.94
CA HIS A 115 -2.02 2.14 -6.38
C HIS A 115 -1.97 0.63 -6.10
N ILE A 116 -2.85 0.13 -5.24
CA ILE A 116 -2.98 -1.29 -4.92
C ILE A 116 -4.29 -1.79 -5.56
N SER A 117 -4.19 -2.69 -6.52
CA SER A 117 -5.32 -3.17 -7.34
C SER A 117 -5.65 -4.63 -7.01
N GLY A 118 -6.08 -4.90 -5.78
CA GLY A 118 -6.49 -6.23 -5.31
C GLY A 118 -7.94 -6.25 -4.81
N THR A 119 -8.49 -7.43 -4.57
CA THR A 119 -9.85 -7.61 -4.00
C THR A 119 -9.86 -7.81 -2.47
N ASP A 120 -8.69 -7.95 -1.85
CA ASP A 120 -8.52 -8.04 -0.40
C ASP A 120 -8.19 -6.66 0.19
N GLY A 121 -8.05 -6.57 1.51
CA GLY A 121 -7.75 -5.34 2.23
C GLY A 121 -6.26 -4.97 2.30
N ILE A 122 -6.02 -3.74 2.79
CA ILE A 122 -4.69 -3.26 3.18
C ILE A 122 -4.61 -3.27 4.69
N VAL A 123 -3.61 -3.96 5.25
CA VAL A 123 -3.28 -3.80 6.68
C VAL A 123 -2.53 -2.47 6.85
N ILE A 124 -3.13 -1.56 7.60
CA ILE A 124 -2.56 -0.25 7.93
C ILE A 124 -2.11 -0.21 9.40
N PRO A 125 -1.35 0.81 9.86
CA PRO A 125 -0.90 0.88 11.24
C PRO A 125 -2.04 0.73 12.26
N VAL A 126 -1.75 0.05 13.36
CA VAL A 126 -2.70 -0.25 14.44
C VAL A 126 -2.08 0.17 15.78
N GLY A 127 -2.88 0.77 16.67
CA GLY A 127 -2.45 1.03 18.06
C GLY A 127 -3.40 1.94 18.81
N THR A 128 -3.09 2.29 20.05
CA THR A 128 -3.92 3.15 20.90
C THR A 128 -3.85 4.63 20.52
N THR A 129 -4.74 5.45 21.09
CA THR A 129 -4.70 6.92 20.96
C THR A 129 -3.34 7.52 21.36
N GLY A 130 -2.69 6.98 22.38
CA GLY A 130 -1.36 7.43 22.83
C GLY A 130 -0.24 7.09 21.84
N GLN A 131 -0.46 6.16 20.91
CA GLN A 131 0.52 5.67 19.95
C GLN A 131 0.39 6.33 18.55
N ARG A 132 -0.33 7.45 18.44
CA ARG A 132 -0.51 8.19 17.18
C ARG A 132 0.80 8.75 16.58
N GLY A 133 1.80 8.99 17.42
CA GLY A 133 3.09 9.56 17.00
C GLY A 133 2.95 10.99 16.46
N THR A 134 3.94 11.42 15.66
CA THR A 134 3.91 12.74 15.01
C THR A 134 2.73 12.87 14.06
N THR A 135 2.04 14.00 14.07
CA THR A 135 0.89 14.22 13.21
C THR A 135 1.32 14.73 11.82
N THR A 136 0.84 14.09 10.76
CA THR A 136 1.00 14.54 9.36
C THR A 136 -0.35 14.44 8.70
N GLN A 137 -0.78 15.50 8.01
CA GLN A 137 -2.07 15.54 7.33
C GLN A 137 -2.20 14.36 6.35
N GLY A 138 -3.37 13.72 6.35
CA GLY A 138 -3.66 12.57 5.49
C GLY A 138 -3.16 11.23 6.01
N LYS A 139 -2.69 11.13 7.27
CA LYS A 139 -2.40 9.81 7.88
C LYS A 139 -3.69 9.02 8.12
N PHE A 140 -3.65 7.72 7.84
CA PHE A 140 -4.70 6.74 8.10
C PHE A 140 -4.19 5.64 9.03
N ARG A 141 -5.01 5.19 9.99
CA ARG A 141 -4.70 4.06 10.91
C ARG A 141 -5.96 3.45 11.52
N TYR A 142 -5.82 2.31 12.18
CA TYR A 142 -6.83 1.78 13.11
C TYR A 142 -6.45 2.10 14.56
N ASN A 143 -7.40 2.60 15.33
CA ASN A 143 -7.20 2.91 16.74
C ASN A 143 -7.90 1.90 17.64
N THR A 144 -7.12 1.18 18.45
CA THR A 144 -7.64 0.15 19.36
C THR A 144 -8.28 0.72 20.62
N THR A 145 -8.04 1.98 20.98
CA THR A 145 -8.73 2.66 22.09
C THR A 145 -10.15 3.04 21.70
N THR A 146 -10.36 3.52 20.48
CA THR A 146 -11.69 3.91 19.96
C THR A 146 -12.36 2.82 19.12
N SER A 147 -11.66 1.73 18.85
CA SER A 147 -12.12 0.62 17.99
C SER A 147 -12.62 1.09 16.61
N CYS A 148 -11.92 2.06 16.02
CA CYS A 148 -12.33 2.70 14.76
C CYS A 148 -11.12 2.97 13.87
N PHE A 149 -11.36 2.99 12.56
CA PHE A 149 -10.43 3.62 11.63
C PHE A 149 -10.48 5.15 11.78
N GLU A 150 -9.31 5.78 11.78
CA GLU A 150 -9.16 7.22 11.99
C GLU A 150 -8.13 7.87 11.06
N GLY A 151 -8.34 9.15 10.81
CA GLY A 151 -7.49 9.99 9.96
C GLY A 151 -7.08 11.29 10.63
N TYR A 152 -5.89 11.78 10.32
CA TYR A 152 -5.47 13.12 10.73
C TYR A 152 -5.72 14.13 9.62
N ASP A 153 -6.59 15.10 9.87
CA ASP A 153 -7.02 16.10 8.88
C ASP A 153 -6.04 17.29 8.75
N GLY A 154 -4.97 17.32 9.54
CA GLY A 154 -4.03 18.44 9.63
C GLY A 154 -4.13 19.23 10.94
N SER A 155 -5.22 19.03 11.69
CA SER A 155 -5.49 19.66 12.99
C SER A 155 -5.82 18.63 14.06
N THR A 156 -6.73 17.69 13.78
CA THR A 156 -7.23 16.70 14.73
C THR A 156 -7.34 15.30 14.12
N TRP A 157 -7.46 14.29 14.98
CA TRP A 157 -7.79 12.93 14.57
C TRP A 157 -9.30 12.73 14.57
N GLY A 158 -9.87 12.35 13.44
CA GLY A 158 -11.29 12.05 13.27
C GLY A 158 -11.51 10.58 12.87
N ASN A 159 -12.61 9.99 13.33
CA ASN A 159 -13.01 8.64 12.93
C ASN A 159 -13.67 8.68 11.54
N PHE A 160 -13.44 7.65 10.71
CA PHE A 160 -14.10 7.55 9.40
C PHE A 160 -15.51 6.98 9.47
N ALA A 161 -15.74 6.07 10.42
CA ALA A 161 -17.02 5.42 10.61
C ALA A 161 -17.86 6.28 11.55
N THR A 162 -18.78 7.07 10.99
CA THR A 162 -20.11 7.43 11.54
C THR A 162 -20.72 8.61 10.82
N LYS A 163 -19.92 9.61 10.41
CA LYS A 163 -20.48 10.88 9.92
C LYS A 163 -21.32 10.73 8.66
N LEU A 164 -20.90 9.93 7.67
CA LEU A 164 -21.70 9.75 6.45
C LEU A 164 -22.98 8.92 6.70
N TYR A 165 -22.91 7.82 7.44
CA TYR A 165 -24.11 7.01 7.72
C TYR A 165 -25.12 7.77 8.58
N VAL A 166 -24.65 8.52 9.57
CA VAL A 166 -25.51 9.37 10.42
C VAL A 166 -26.06 10.55 9.61
N ASP A 167 -25.21 11.31 8.91
CA ASP A 167 -25.64 12.51 8.16
C ASP A 167 -26.52 12.20 6.93
N THR A 168 -26.46 10.99 6.37
CA THR A 168 -27.22 10.64 5.14
C THR A 168 -28.44 9.77 5.41
N CYS A 169 -28.44 8.97 6.48
CA CYS A 169 -29.53 8.02 6.77
C CYS A 169 -30.34 8.36 8.02
N VAL A 170 -29.80 9.15 8.95
CA VAL A 170 -30.50 9.51 10.21
C VAL A 170 -31.20 10.86 10.10
N THR A 171 -30.60 11.84 9.43
CA THR A 171 -31.22 13.16 9.12
C THR A 171 -32.40 13.06 8.14
N ALA A 172 -32.56 11.94 7.43
CA ALA A 172 -33.69 11.69 6.55
C ALA A 172 -34.89 11.05 7.28
N GLN A 173 -34.82 10.94 8.61
CA GLN A 173 -35.91 10.43 9.46
C GLN A 173 -36.71 11.55 10.10
N ASP A 174 -36.74 12.75 9.51
CA ASP A 174 -37.62 13.82 9.97
C ASP A 174 -39.09 13.36 9.93
N VAL A 175 -39.87 13.74 10.94
CA VAL A 175 -41.34 13.69 10.84
C VAL A 175 -41.80 15.03 10.28
N ASP A 176 -41.79 15.13 8.95
CA ASP A 176 -42.32 16.31 8.26
C ASP A 176 -43.84 16.41 8.47
N ALA A 177 -44.29 17.45 9.16
CA ALA A 177 -45.71 17.74 9.36
C ALA A 177 -46.03 19.19 8.98
N THR A 178 -47.05 19.37 8.13
CA THR A 178 -47.57 20.69 7.75
C THR A 178 -48.92 20.89 8.42
N GLY A 179 -49.11 22.01 9.12
CA GLY A 179 -50.40 22.38 9.71
C GLY A 179 -51.19 23.36 8.83
N ASP A 180 -52.43 23.65 9.22
CA ASP A 180 -53.29 24.63 8.54
C ASP A 180 -52.68 26.05 8.49
N SER A 181 -51.71 26.33 9.36
CA SER A 181 -50.76 27.44 9.21
C SER A 181 -49.37 27.06 9.75
N GLY A 182 -48.40 26.82 8.86
CA GLY A 182 -46.99 26.62 9.20
C GLY A 182 -46.44 25.22 8.89
N VAL A 183 -45.11 25.12 8.86
CA VAL A 183 -44.35 23.87 8.74
C VAL A 183 -43.65 23.65 10.08
N ILE A 184 -43.66 22.42 10.58
CA ILE A 184 -42.85 22.01 11.72
C ILE A 184 -41.87 20.96 11.22
N ALA A 185 -40.57 21.22 11.36
CA ALA A 185 -39.52 20.21 11.25
C ALA A 185 -39.18 19.77 12.67
N ILE A 186 -39.13 18.47 12.92
CA ILE A 186 -38.85 17.91 14.23
C ILE A 186 -37.66 16.97 14.08
N ASP A 187 -36.58 17.32 14.77
CA ASP A 187 -35.39 16.50 14.82
C ASP A 187 -35.62 15.34 15.82
N LEU A 188 -35.72 14.11 15.32
CA LEU A 188 -36.01 12.94 16.14
C LEU A 188 -34.88 12.55 17.10
N ASP A 189 -33.67 13.12 16.97
CA ASP A 189 -32.56 12.83 17.87
C ASP A 189 -32.37 13.87 19.00
N SER A 190 -33.01 15.03 18.88
CA SER A 190 -32.80 16.16 19.79
C SER A 190 -34.08 16.85 20.27
N GLU A 191 -35.22 16.58 19.64
CA GLU A 191 -36.52 17.21 19.93
C GLU A 191 -37.62 16.17 20.21
N THR A 192 -38.76 16.61 20.76
CA THR A 192 -39.93 15.73 21.01
C THR A 192 -41.13 16.21 20.18
N LEU A 193 -41.67 15.34 19.33
CA LEU A 193 -42.94 15.59 18.66
C LEU A 193 -44.08 15.68 19.67
N THR A 194 -44.58 16.90 19.87
CA THR A 194 -45.70 17.17 20.77
C THR A 194 -47.00 17.30 19.98
N VAL A 195 -47.97 16.41 20.23
CA VAL A 195 -49.34 16.55 19.72
C VAL A 195 -50.22 17.07 20.86
N ALA A 196 -50.42 18.38 20.92
CA ALA A 196 -51.20 19.04 21.96
C ALA A 196 -52.72 18.96 21.69
N GLY A 197 -53.52 18.98 22.77
CA GLY A 197 -54.95 19.23 22.69
C GLY A 197 -55.29 20.71 22.44
N GLY A 198 -56.57 20.99 22.26
CA GLY A 198 -57.11 22.34 22.07
C GLY A 198 -58.46 22.49 22.76
N THR A 199 -59.17 23.59 22.51
CA THR A 199 -60.55 23.75 23.00
C THR A 199 -61.42 22.62 22.42
N TYR A 200 -62.08 21.85 23.30
CA TYR A 200 -62.85 20.64 22.96
C TYR A 200 -62.05 19.49 22.33
N LEU A 201 -60.72 19.53 22.37
CA LEU A 201 -59.87 18.46 21.86
C LEU A 201 -58.87 18.03 22.92
N THR A 202 -58.88 16.76 23.28
CA THR A 202 -57.85 16.16 24.14
C THR A 202 -57.03 15.16 23.34
N SER A 203 -55.70 15.15 23.56
CA SER A 203 -54.80 14.15 22.99
C SER A 203 -54.28 13.22 24.09
N SER A 204 -54.11 11.94 23.77
CA SER A 204 -53.50 10.94 24.66
C SER A 204 -52.63 9.99 23.85
N GLY A 205 -51.48 9.60 24.38
CA GLY A 205 -50.58 8.62 23.75
C GLY A 205 -50.59 7.29 24.50
N SER A 206 -50.63 6.18 23.76
CA SER A 206 -50.44 4.82 24.30
C SER A 206 -49.76 3.93 23.27
N GLY A 207 -48.59 3.38 23.62
CA GLY A 207 -47.74 2.64 22.68
C GLY A 207 -47.42 3.49 21.44
N ASN A 208 -47.72 2.94 20.26
CA ASN A 208 -47.50 3.60 18.96
C ASN A 208 -48.74 4.36 18.46
N THR A 209 -49.75 4.60 19.31
CA THR A 209 -50.99 5.28 18.92
C THR A 209 -51.13 6.60 19.67
N ILE A 210 -51.43 7.66 18.94
CA ILE A 210 -51.94 8.92 19.49
C ILE A 210 -53.44 8.97 19.21
N THR A 211 -54.23 9.16 20.25
CA THR A 211 -55.69 9.29 20.18
C THR A 211 -56.06 10.75 20.37
N ILE A 212 -56.84 11.32 19.44
CA ILE A 212 -57.43 12.66 19.56
C ILE A 212 -58.93 12.48 19.79
N ASN A 213 -59.41 12.93 20.95
CA ASN A 213 -60.82 12.86 21.33
C ASN A 213 -61.47 14.24 21.26
N HIS A 214 -62.67 14.31 20.69
CA HIS A 214 -63.56 15.45 20.90
C HIS A 214 -64.16 15.36 22.29
N ASP A 215 -63.84 16.33 23.14
CA ASP A 215 -64.41 16.43 24.48
C ASP A 215 -65.67 17.28 24.42
N ASN A 216 -66.82 16.63 24.50
CA ASN A 216 -68.12 17.29 24.44
C ASN A 216 -68.58 17.82 25.81
N SER A 217 -67.69 17.82 26.82
CA SER A 217 -67.92 18.46 28.12
C SER A 217 -67.52 19.93 28.08
N GLY A 218 -68.34 20.73 27.40
CA GLY A 218 -68.42 22.18 27.58
C GLY A 218 -69.35 22.54 28.71
#